data_AF-A0A1C5XI79-F1
#
_entry.id   AF-A0A1C5XI79-F1
#
_cell.length_a   1.000
_cell.length_b   1.000
_cell.length_c   1.000
_cell.angle_alpha   90.00
_cell.angle_beta   90.00
_cell.angle_gamma   90.00
#
_symmetry.space_group_name_H-M   'P 1'
#
loop_
_entity.id
_entity.type
_entity.pdbx_description
1 polymer ?
#
loop_
_entity_poly.entity_id
_entity_poly.type
_entity_poly.pdbx_seq_one_letter_code
_entity_poly.pdbx_strand_id
1 'polypeptide(L)'
;MIEIENMIDERQQKLRQIADHYQEKQLWKLAEECGELVQALSKYVLTGDKCPAIEEIADVKNVAPQVEYLLEIGDDVELMMEYKLDRTIKEMEKRQKKVLEKLNCGITGMRNWKNKDA
;
A
#
# COMPACT_ATOMS: atom_id res chain seq x y z
N MET A 1 -6.39 -22.42 -12.63
CA MET A 1 -4.97 -21.99 -12.61
C MET A 1 -4.54 -21.51 -13.99
N ILE A 2 -4.63 -22.34 -15.03
CA ILE A 2 -4.26 -21.97 -16.43
C ILE A 2 -4.95 -20.68 -16.93
N GLU A 3 -6.25 -20.50 -16.70
CA GLU A 3 -6.97 -19.31 -17.19
C GLU A 3 -6.54 -18.00 -16.51
N ILE A 4 -6.15 -18.05 -15.22
CA ILE A 4 -5.73 -16.86 -14.47
C ILE A 4 -4.32 -16.45 -14.90
N GLU A 5 -3.42 -17.42 -15.09
CA GLU A 5 -2.06 -17.17 -15.59
C GLU A 5 -2.09 -16.54 -16.99
N ASN A 6 -2.95 -17.04 -17.89
CA ASN A 6 -3.12 -16.48 -19.23
C ASN A 6 -3.62 -15.02 -19.20
N MET A 7 -4.57 -14.69 -18.32
CA MET A 7 -5.09 -13.32 -18.17
C MET A 7 -4.06 -12.34 -17.61
N ILE A 8 -3.20 -12.81 -16.69
CA ILE A 8 -2.10 -12.01 -16.14
C ILE A 8 -1.11 -11.69 -17.27
N ASP A 9 -0.79 -12.67 -18.11
CA ASP A 9 0.15 -12.51 -19.23
C ASP A 9 -0.36 -11.51 -20.28
N GLU A 10 -1.64 -11.59 -20.67
CA GLU A 10 -2.26 -10.62 -21.59
C GLU A 10 -2.23 -9.18 -21.06
N ARG A 11 -2.46 -8.98 -19.76
CA ARG A 11 -2.40 -7.65 -19.15
C ARG A 11 -0.97 -7.11 -19.17
N GLN A 12 0.01 -7.95 -18.83
CA GLN A 12 1.42 -7.55 -18.86
C GLN A 12 1.88 -7.21 -20.27
N GLN A 13 1.43 -7.95 -21.28
CA GLN A 13 1.74 -7.64 -22.67
C GLN A 13 1.21 -6.26 -23.09
N LYS A 14 -0.02 -5.91 -22.70
CA LYS A 14 -0.58 -4.58 -22.98
C LYS A 14 0.23 -3.46 -22.30
N LEU A 15 0.60 -3.66 -21.03
CA LEU A 15 1.39 -2.68 -20.28
C LEU A 15 2.75 -2.44 -20.96
N ARG A 16 3.44 -3.51 -21.39
CA ARG A 16 4.72 -3.40 -22.11
C ARG A 16 4.56 -2.69 -23.46
N GLN A 17 3.52 -3.03 -24.24
CA GLN A 17 3.24 -2.35 -25.51
C GLN A 17 3.04 -0.84 -25.34
N ILE A 18 2.31 -0.42 -24.31
CA ILE A 18 2.08 1.00 -24.00
C ILE A 18 3.40 1.65 -23.55
N ALA A 19 4.16 0.99 -22.68
CA ALA A 19 5.44 1.46 -22.19
C ALA A 19 6.45 1.67 -23.35
N ASP A 20 6.58 0.69 -24.25
CA ASP A 20 7.47 0.75 -25.41
C ASP A 20 7.09 1.88 -26.38
N HIS A 21 5.78 2.18 -26.50
CA HIS A 21 5.28 3.24 -27.37
C HIS A 21 5.56 4.65 -26.83
N TYR A 22 5.31 4.88 -25.54
CA TYR A 22 5.39 6.20 -24.92
C TYR A 22 6.74 6.49 -24.24
N GLN A 23 7.49 5.44 -23.87
CA GLN A 23 8.84 5.49 -23.33
C GLN A 23 8.96 6.44 -22.12
N GLU A 24 9.99 7.29 -22.08
CA GLU A 24 10.29 8.20 -20.96
C GLU A 24 9.11 9.12 -20.57
N LYS A 25 8.14 9.34 -21.46
CA LYS A 25 6.92 10.11 -21.13
C LYS A 25 6.09 9.43 -20.05
N GLN A 26 6.21 8.12 -19.87
CA GLN A 26 5.51 7.39 -18.81
C GLN A 26 5.97 7.77 -17.41
N LEU A 27 7.21 8.26 -17.24
CA LEU A 27 7.68 8.75 -15.94
C LEU A 27 6.90 10.00 -15.52
N TRP A 28 6.70 10.93 -16.47
CA TRP A 28 5.88 12.12 -16.24
C TRP A 28 4.42 11.78 -16.06
N LYS A 29 3.92 10.80 -16.83
CA LYS A 29 2.54 10.31 -16.68
C LYS A 29 2.33 9.73 -15.28
N LEU A 30 3.25 8.90 -14.77
CA LEU A 30 3.15 8.38 -13.41
C LEU A 30 3.11 9.51 -12.36
N ALA A 31 3.91 10.55 -12.54
CA ALA A 31 3.90 11.71 -11.65
C ALA A 31 2.57 12.47 -11.69
N GLU A 32 1.98 12.63 -12.88
CA GLU A 32 0.65 13.22 -13.09
C GLU A 32 -0.44 12.42 -12.37
N GLU A 33 -0.53 11.11 -12.62
CA GLU A 33 -1.52 10.21 -11.97
C GLU A 33 -1.38 10.22 -10.45
N CYS A 34 -0.14 10.28 -9.93
CA CYS A 34 0.08 10.42 -8.49
C CYS A 34 -0.47 11.75 -7.94
N GLY A 35 -0.37 12.84 -8.70
CA GLY A 35 -0.91 14.14 -8.34
C GLY A 35 -2.44 14.18 -8.37
N GLU A 36 -3.06 13.51 -9.34
CA GLU A 36 -4.52 13.35 -9.43
C GLU A 36 -5.04 12.48 -8.28
N LEU A 37 -4.36 11.37 -7.97
CA LEU A 37 -4.66 10.53 -6.82
C LEU A 37 -4.62 11.30 -5.49
N VAL A 38 -3.64 12.18 -5.29
CA VAL A 38 -3.56 13.02 -4.08
C VAL A 38 -4.80 13.92 -3.95
N GLN A 39 -5.25 14.51 -5.05
CA GLN A 39 -6.45 15.36 -5.06
C GLN A 39 -7.71 14.53 -4.80
N ALA A 40 -7.85 13.36 -5.44
CA ALA A 40 -8.98 12.47 -5.28
C ALA A 40 -9.11 11.94 -3.83
N LEU A 41 -8.00 11.52 -3.21
CA LEU A 41 -7.99 11.07 -1.83
C LEU A 41 -8.33 12.20 -0.84
N SER A 42 -7.82 13.41 -1.09
CA SER A 42 -8.15 14.59 -0.29
C SER A 42 -9.64 14.91 -0.35
N LYS A 43 -10.24 14.82 -1.55
CA LYS A 43 -11.68 14.99 -1.74
C LYS A 43 -12.49 13.88 -1.06
N TYR A 44 -12.04 12.63 -1.13
CA TYR A 44 -12.69 11.50 -0.46
C TYR A 44 -12.77 11.72 1.06
N VAL A 45 -11.70 12.18 1.70
CA VAL A 45 -11.68 12.45 3.15
C VAL A 45 -12.74 13.49 3.53
N LEU A 46 -12.99 14.48 2.69
CA LEU A 46 -13.96 15.55 2.95
C LEU A 46 -15.42 15.18 2.63
N THR A 47 -15.63 14.34 1.61
CA THR A 47 -16.95 14.13 1.01
C THR A 47 -17.48 12.71 1.15
N GLY A 48 -16.60 11.73 1.37
CA GLY A 48 -16.91 10.30 1.31
C GLY A 48 -17.10 9.74 -0.10
N ASP A 49 -16.96 10.57 -1.15
CA ASP A 49 -17.10 10.15 -2.55
C ASP A 49 -15.90 9.31 -2.99
N LYS A 50 -16.16 8.03 -3.29
CA LYS A 50 -15.14 7.05 -3.66
C LYS A 50 -14.84 7.03 -5.15
N CYS A 51 -15.73 7.54 -6.00
CA CYS A 51 -15.61 7.38 -7.44
C CYS A 51 -14.28 7.95 -7.99
N PRO A 52 -13.88 9.19 -7.63
CA PRO A 52 -12.57 9.71 -8.07
C PRO A 52 -11.41 8.87 -7.55
N ALA A 53 -11.45 8.44 -6.28
CA ALA A 53 -10.37 7.65 -5.72
C ALA A 53 -10.21 6.28 -6.41
N ILE A 54 -11.30 5.66 -6.89
CA ILE A 54 -11.25 4.40 -7.63
C ILE A 54 -10.55 4.60 -8.98
N GLU A 55 -10.89 5.68 -9.69
CA GLU A 55 -10.32 6.05 -10.99
C GLU A 55 -8.81 6.27 -10.87
N GLU A 56 -8.38 7.20 -10.01
CA GLU A 56 -6.97 7.55 -9.90
C GLU A 56 -6.10 6.41 -9.34
N ILE A 57 -6.68 5.54 -8.48
CA ILE A 57 -5.96 4.33 -8.04
C ILE A 57 -5.76 3.37 -9.22
N ALA A 58 -6.75 3.23 -10.10
CA ALA A 58 -6.65 2.39 -11.28
C ALA A 58 -5.58 2.92 -12.25
N ASP A 59 -5.52 4.24 -12.44
CA ASP A 59 -4.55 4.86 -13.34
C ASP A 59 -3.12 4.75 -12.83
N VAL A 60 -2.87 5.03 -11.54
CA VAL A 60 -1.56 4.76 -10.92
C VAL A 60 -1.18 3.28 -11.05
N LYS A 61 -2.13 2.35 -10.83
CA LYS A 61 -1.89 0.90 -11.00
C LYS A 61 -1.67 0.46 -12.44
N ASN A 62 -2.06 1.27 -13.42
CA ASN A 62 -1.81 1.00 -14.83
C ASN A 62 -0.48 1.58 -15.28
N VAL A 63 -0.08 2.75 -14.78
CA VAL A 63 1.14 3.44 -15.22
C VAL A 63 2.38 2.99 -14.45
N ALA A 64 2.27 2.69 -13.15
CA ALA A 64 3.43 2.30 -12.34
C ALA A 64 4.18 1.06 -12.89
N PRO A 65 3.50 -0.04 -13.28
CA PRO A 65 4.19 -1.20 -13.85
C PRO A 65 4.89 -0.90 -15.18
N GLN A 66 4.41 0.10 -15.95
CA GLN A 66 5.06 0.52 -17.19
C GLN A 66 6.41 1.18 -16.89
N VAL A 67 6.47 2.02 -15.85
CA VAL A 67 7.71 2.66 -15.39
C VAL A 67 8.67 1.64 -14.78
N GLU A 68 8.17 0.70 -13.98
CA GLU A 68 9.00 -0.40 -13.44
C GLU A 68 9.65 -1.23 -14.55
N TYR A 69 8.90 -1.52 -15.61
CA TYR A 69 9.41 -2.20 -16.79
C TYR A 69 10.47 -1.36 -17.54
N LEU A 70 10.19 -0.08 -17.82
CA LEU A 70 11.11 0.80 -18.56
C LEU A 70 12.44 1.02 -17.82
N LEU A 71 12.41 1.02 -16.50
CA LEU A 71 13.60 1.21 -15.65
C LEU A 71 14.27 -0.11 -15.26
N GLU A 72 13.67 -1.26 -15.61
CA GLU A 72 14.14 -2.60 -15.22
C GLU A 72 14.28 -2.78 -13.69
N ILE A 73 13.37 -2.17 -12.91
CA ILE A 73 13.41 -2.17 -11.43
C ILE A 73 12.29 -2.99 -10.78
N GLY A 74 11.48 -3.71 -11.55
CA GLY A 74 10.30 -4.42 -11.02
C GLY A 74 10.63 -5.39 -9.88
N ASP A 75 11.66 -6.21 -10.03
CA ASP A 75 12.08 -7.18 -9.00
C ASP A 75 12.56 -6.48 -7.72
N ASP A 76 13.32 -5.39 -7.85
CA ASP A 76 13.80 -4.60 -6.72
C ASP A 76 12.63 -3.92 -5.97
N VAL A 77 11.64 -3.41 -6.71
CA VAL A 77 10.43 -2.81 -6.13
C VAL A 77 9.64 -3.84 -5.35
N GLU A 78 9.43 -5.04 -5.89
CA GLU A 78 8.70 -6.13 -5.23
C GLU A 78 9.40 -6.57 -3.93
N LEU A 79 10.72 -6.77 -3.97
CA LEU A 79 11.51 -7.08 -2.78
C LEU A 79 11.41 -5.99 -1.71
N MET A 80 11.44 -4.73 -2.13
CA MET A 80 11.29 -3.58 -1.22
C MET A 80 9.87 -3.47 -0.66
N MET A 81 8.84 -3.87 -1.41
CA MET A 81 7.45 -3.92 -0.94
C MET A 81 7.28 -4.97 0.15
N GLU A 82 7.73 -6.20 -0.08
CA GLU A 82 7.68 -7.31 0.90
C GLU A 82 8.38 -6.92 2.20
N TYR A 83 9.60 -6.39 2.11
CA TYR A 83 10.32 -5.89 3.29
C TYR A 83 9.53 -4.82 4.08
N LYS A 84 8.88 -3.88 3.38
CA LYS A 84 8.09 -2.81 4.02
C LYS A 84 6.83 -3.36 4.68
N LEU A 85 6.16 -4.35 4.09
CA LEU A 85 4.98 -5.01 4.67
C LEU A 85 5.36 -5.73 5.97
N ASP A 86 6.38 -6.58 5.92
CA ASP A 86 6.92 -7.30 7.08
C ASP A 86 7.30 -6.36 8.22
N ARG A 87 8.00 -5.27 7.89
CA ARG A 87 8.38 -4.25 8.87
C ARG A 87 7.15 -3.63 9.53
N THR A 88 6.14 -3.28 8.74
CA THR A 88 4.92 -2.64 9.23
C THR A 88 4.13 -3.56 10.15
N ILE A 89 3.98 -4.84 9.80
CA ILE A 89 3.32 -5.85 10.64
C ILE A 89 4.07 -6.00 11.97
N LYS A 90 5.40 -6.15 11.94
CA LYS A 90 6.22 -6.23 13.17
C LYS A 90 6.07 -4.99 14.06
N GLU A 91 5.91 -3.80 13.48
CA GLU A 91 5.66 -2.57 14.23
C GLU A 91 4.27 -2.55 14.88
N MET A 92 3.25 -3.03 14.18
CA MET A 92 1.89 -3.18 14.72
C MET A 92 1.88 -4.12 15.93
N GLU A 93 2.52 -5.28 15.83
CA GLU A 93 2.63 -6.27 16.92
C GLU A 93 3.37 -5.71 18.14
N LYS A 94 4.49 -5.00 17.91
CA LYS A 94 5.22 -4.32 19.00
C LYS A 94 4.37 -3.30 19.72
N ARG A 95 3.55 -2.52 18.99
CA ARG A 95 2.64 -1.54 19.60
C ARG A 95 1.56 -2.24 20.43
N GLN A 96 0.96 -3.32 19.92
CA GLN A 96 -0.03 -4.11 20.65
C GLN A 96 0.55 -4.72 21.94
N LYS A 97 1.74 -5.33 21.88
CA LYS A 97 2.42 -5.89 23.05
C LYS A 97 2.65 -4.84 24.14
N LYS A 98 3.14 -3.64 23.76
CA LYS A 98 3.33 -2.52 24.70
C LYS A 98 2.03 -2.07 25.36
N VAL A 99 0.91 -2.07 24.63
CA VAL A 99 -0.41 -1.75 25.20
C VAL A 99 -0.83 -2.82 26.21
N LEU A 100 -0.67 -4.10 25.88
CA LEU A 100 -1.00 -5.23 26.78
C LEU A 100 -0.15 -5.22 28.07
N GLU A 101 1.15 -4.96 27.97
CA GLU A 101 2.05 -4.84 29.13
C GLU A 101 1.62 -3.70 30.08
N LYS A 102 1.25 -2.54 29.52
CA LYS A 102 0.73 -1.40 30.31
C LYS A 102 -0.59 -1.74 31.01
N LEU A 103 -1.52 -2.40 30.33
CA LEU A 103 -2.79 -2.84 30.90
C LEU A 103 -2.57 -3.86 32.03
N ASN A 104 -1.69 -4.84 31.83
CA ASN A 104 -1.36 -5.81 32.87
C ASN A 104 -0.72 -5.17 34.11
N CYS A 105 0.18 -4.20 33.94
CA CYS A 105 0.75 -3.45 35.07
C CYS A 105 -0.34 -2.70 35.85
N GLY A 106 -1.26 -2.03 35.16
CA GLY A 106 -2.39 -1.31 35.77
C GLY A 106 -3.34 -2.22 36.55
N ILE A 107 -3.71 -3.37 35.99
CA ILE A 107 -4.58 -4.37 36.64
C ILE A 107 -3.91 -4.96 37.89
N THR A 108 -2.61 -5.25 37.81
CA THR A 108 -1.85 -5.83 38.94
C THR A 108 -1.70 -4.81 40.07
N GLY A 109 -1.46 -3.53 39.75
CA GLY A 109 -1.46 -2.44 40.73
C GLY A 109 -2.80 -2.26 41.44
N MET A 110 -3.93 -2.31 40.71
CA MET A 110 -5.28 -2.23 41.28
C MET A 110 -5.62 -3.41 42.19
N ARG A 111 -5.25 -4.64 41.82
CA ARG A 111 -5.44 -5.84 42.65
C ARG A 111 -4.67 -5.74 43.97
N ASN A 112 -3.42 -5.29 43.93
CA ASN A 112 -2.61 -5.12 45.13
C ASN A 112 -3.10 -4.00 46.05
N TRP A 113 -3.74 -2.96 45.53
CA TRP A 113 -4.38 -1.93 46.36
C TRP A 113 -5.61 -2.47 47.10
N LYS A 114 -6.53 -3.13 46.38
CA LYS A 114 -7.75 -3.71 46.99
C LYS A 114 -7.48 -4.79 48.06
N ASN A 115 -6.34 -5.48 47.98
CA ASN A 115 -5.94 -6.49 48.96
C ASN A 115 -5.16 -5.93 50.17
N LYS A 116 -4.82 -4.64 50.19
CA LYS A 116 -4.16 -3.99 51.34
C LYS A 116 -5.15 -3.41 52.35
N ASP A 117 -6.41 -3.26 51.94
CA ASP A 117 -7.50 -2.68 52.74
C ASP A 117 -8.49 -3.75 53.25
N ALA A 118 -8.14 -5.05 53.16
CA ALA A 118 -8.87 -6.20 53.70
C ALA A 118 -8.05 -6.88 54.79
#